data_AF-A0A357V695-F1
#
_entry.id   AF-A0A357V695-F1
#
_cell.length_a   1.000
_cell.length_b   1.000
_cell.length_c   1.000
_cell.angle_alpha   90.00
_cell.angle_beta   90.00
_cell.angle_gamma   90.00
#
_symmetry.space_group_name_H-M   'P 1'
#
loop_
_entity.id
_entity.type
_entity.pdbx_description
1 polymer ?
#
loop_
_entity_poly.entity_id
_entity_poly.type
_entity_poly.pdbx_seq_one_letter_code
_entity_poly.pdbx_strand_id
1 'polypeptide(L)'
;MPPASRHRSGRHFRPLIAALALLTAALTLGATPALAKVFSPETFTLNNGMQVVVVSNHRAPVVTHMVWYKVGSADESSGYSGIAHFLEHLMFKGTKTRKPGEFSKLVARYGGQ
;
A
#
# COMPACT_ATOMS: atom_id res chain seq x y z
N MET A 1 -3.98 -60.84 55.87
CA MET A 1 -4.21 -60.86 54.40
C MET A 1 -5.72 -60.76 54.15
N PRO A 2 -6.22 -59.54 53.84
CA PRO A 2 -6.83 -59.23 52.53
C PRO A 2 -6.46 -57.79 52.02
N PRO A 3 -6.90 -57.36 50.80
CA PRO A 3 -6.09 -56.56 49.89
C PRO A 3 -6.40 -55.05 49.82
N ALA A 4 -5.54 -54.35 49.07
CA ALA A 4 -5.55 -52.93 48.78
C ALA A 4 -6.54 -52.48 47.67
N SER A 5 -6.69 -51.15 47.59
CA SER A 5 -7.14 -50.34 46.45
C SER A 5 -8.68 -50.20 46.30
N ARG A 6 -9.28 -49.08 45.93
CA ARG A 6 -8.90 -47.96 45.05
C ARG A 6 -9.63 -46.69 45.50
N HIS A 7 -8.92 -45.58 45.73
CA HIS A 7 -9.56 -44.27 45.80
C HIS A 7 -9.69 -43.70 44.38
N ARG A 8 -10.90 -43.77 43.81
CA ARG A 8 -11.26 -43.11 42.54
C ARG A 8 -11.49 -41.62 42.85
N SER A 9 -10.56 -40.74 42.51
CA SER A 9 -10.81 -39.29 42.48
C SER A 9 -10.16 -38.68 41.24
N GLY A 10 -10.96 -38.46 40.20
CA GLY A 10 -10.50 -37.86 38.94
C GLY A 10 -11.65 -37.53 37.97
N ARG A 11 -12.89 -37.42 38.47
CA ARG A 11 -14.09 -37.26 37.63
C ARG A 11 -14.50 -35.80 37.40
N HIS A 12 -13.97 -34.84 38.17
CA HIS A 12 -14.36 -33.43 38.07
C HIS A 12 -13.43 -32.57 37.19
N PHE A 13 -12.23 -33.04 36.85
CA PHE A 13 -11.26 -32.27 36.06
C PHE A 13 -11.49 -32.32 34.54
N ARG A 14 -12.19 -33.36 34.06
CA ARG A 14 -12.42 -33.61 32.62
C ARG A 14 -13.39 -32.62 31.94
N PRO A 15 -14.53 -32.20 32.55
CA PRO A 15 -15.43 -31.25 31.89
C PRO A 15 -14.83 -29.84 31.79
N LEU A 16 -13.98 -29.45 32.75
CA LEU A 16 -13.34 -28.12 32.76
C LEU A 16 -12.30 -27.99 31.63
N ILE A 17 -11.50 -29.04 31.41
CA ILE A 17 -10.52 -29.10 30.31
C ILE A 17 -11.23 -29.10 28.94
N ALA A 18 -12.35 -29.83 28.81
CA ALA A 18 -13.11 -29.86 27.58
C ALA A 18 -13.76 -28.51 27.26
N ALA A 19 -14.32 -27.83 28.26
CA ALA A 19 -14.89 -26.49 28.10
C ALA A 19 -13.82 -25.45 27.74
N LEU A 20 -12.64 -25.52 28.36
CA LEU A 20 -11.52 -24.64 28.03
C LEU A 20 -10.99 -24.89 26.61
N ALA A 21 -10.88 -26.16 26.19
CA ALA A 21 -10.47 -26.53 24.84
C ALA A 21 -11.46 -26.02 23.78
N LEU A 22 -12.77 -26.14 24.05
CA LEU A 22 -13.83 -25.61 23.18
C LEU A 22 -13.81 -24.08 23.10
N LEU A 23 -13.56 -23.40 24.22
CA LEU A 23 -13.43 -21.93 24.25
C LEU A 23 -12.19 -21.47 23.47
N THR A 24 -11.05 -22.15 23.62
CA THR A 24 -9.84 -21.85 22.83
C THR A 24 -10.04 -22.12 21.34
N ALA A 25 -10.76 -23.18 20.96
CA ALA A 25 -11.09 -23.46 19.56
C ALA A 25 -12.04 -22.39 18.98
N ALA A 26 -13.03 -21.95 19.76
CA ALA A 26 -13.93 -20.87 19.33
C ALA A 26 -13.19 -19.53 19.13
N LEU A 27 -12.19 -19.22 19.96
CA LEU A 27 -11.36 -18.03 19.81
C LEU A 27 -10.44 -18.09 18.58
N THR A 28 -9.94 -19.27 18.19
CA THR A 28 -9.05 -19.40 17.02
C THR A 28 -9.79 -19.43 15.68
N LEU A 29 -11.03 -19.95 15.65
CA LEU A 29 -11.85 -19.95 14.43
C LEU A 29 -12.40 -18.55 14.06
N GLY A 30 -12.44 -17.59 14.99
CA GLY A 30 -12.91 -16.22 14.76
C GLY A 30 -11.84 -15.23 14.28
N ALA A 31 -10.57 -15.64 14.23
CA ALA A 31 -9.46 -14.76 13.87
C ALA A 31 -9.33 -14.64 12.33
N THR A 32 -10.24 -13.90 11.69
CA THR A 32 -10.01 -13.47 10.31
C THR A 32 -8.86 -12.47 10.29
N PRO A 33 -7.81 -12.67 9.47
CA PRO A 33 -6.77 -11.67 9.33
C PRO A 33 -7.40 -10.39 8.80
N ALA A 34 -7.31 -9.32 9.59
CA ALA A 34 -7.70 -8.00 9.13
C ALA A 34 -6.68 -7.53 8.10
N LEU A 35 -6.98 -7.74 6.81
CA LEU A 35 -6.25 -7.08 5.73
C LEU A 35 -6.66 -5.60 5.75
N ALA A 36 -5.88 -4.78 6.44
CA ALA A 36 -5.99 -3.34 6.36
C ALA A 36 -5.73 -2.94 4.90
N LYS A 37 -6.81 -2.68 4.15
CA LYS A 37 -6.74 -2.17 2.78
C LYS A 37 -6.40 -0.68 2.88
N VAL A 38 -5.12 -0.37 3.10
CA VAL A 38 -4.67 0.95 3.58
C VAL A 38 -5.12 2.08 2.64
N PHE A 39 -5.35 1.80 1.34
CA PHE A 39 -5.70 2.85 0.37
C PHE A 39 -6.70 2.50 -0.73
N SER A 40 -7.07 1.23 -0.93
CA SER A 40 -8.03 0.78 -1.96
C SER A 40 -8.01 1.58 -3.28
N PRO A 41 -6.89 1.58 -4.03
CA PRO A 41 -6.78 2.42 -5.22
C PRO A 41 -7.84 2.06 -6.28
N GLU A 42 -8.36 3.08 -6.95
CA GLU A 42 -9.12 2.94 -8.19
C GLU A 42 -8.15 3.02 -9.37
N THR A 43 -8.24 2.08 -10.30
CA THR A 43 -7.33 2.00 -11.44
C THR A 43 -8.08 1.87 -12.74
N PHE A 44 -7.68 2.62 -13.76
CA PHE A 44 -8.23 2.52 -15.10
C PHE A 44 -7.20 2.93 -16.15
N THR A 45 -7.46 2.57 -17.41
CA THR A 45 -6.59 2.91 -18.54
C THR A 45 -7.37 3.79 -19.51
N LEU A 46 -6.77 4.91 -19.89
CA LEU A 46 -7.34 5.82 -20.89
C LEU A 46 -7.24 5.21 -22.30
N ASN A 47 -8.04 5.73 -23.25
CA ASN A 47 -8.04 5.27 -24.64
C ASN A 47 -6.66 5.39 -25.34
N ASN A 48 -5.79 6.27 -24.84
CA ASN A 48 -4.42 6.44 -25.35
C ASN A 48 -3.39 5.50 -24.67
N GLY A 49 -3.84 4.56 -23.83
CA GLY A 49 -2.99 3.59 -23.12
C GLY A 49 -2.40 4.08 -21.80
N MET A 50 -2.66 5.34 -21.38
CA MET A 50 -2.18 5.85 -20.09
C MET A 50 -2.89 5.16 -18.94
N GLN A 51 -2.11 4.56 -18.03
CA GLN A 51 -2.61 3.99 -16.79
C GLN A 51 -2.79 5.10 -15.75
N VAL A 52 -3.93 5.11 -15.10
CA VAL A 52 -4.29 6.05 -14.05
C VAL A 52 -4.56 5.28 -12.77
N VAL A 53 -3.93 5.73 -11.67
CA VAL A 53 -4.12 5.19 -10.33
C VAL A 53 -4.58 6.32 -9.43
N VAL A 54 -5.76 6.19 -8.84
CA VAL A 54 -6.35 7.16 -7.93
C VAL A 54 -6.39 6.57 -6.53
N VAL A 55 -5.79 7.28 -5.58
CA VAL A 55 -5.83 6.94 -4.16
C VAL A 55 -6.58 8.05 -3.41
N SER A 56 -7.81 7.77 -3.03
CA SER A 56 -8.66 8.74 -2.32
C SER A 56 -8.31 8.78 -0.83
N ASN A 57 -7.93 9.96 -0.34
CA ASN A 57 -7.66 10.21 1.08
C ASN A 57 -8.19 11.59 1.47
N HIS A 58 -9.25 11.61 2.29
CA HIS A 58 -9.94 12.85 2.69
C HIS A 58 -9.46 13.43 4.03
N ARG A 59 -8.30 12.99 4.56
CA ARG A 59 -7.78 13.50 5.84
C ARG A 59 -7.29 14.95 5.76
N ALA A 60 -6.92 15.42 4.57
CA ALA A 60 -6.51 16.80 4.32
C ALA A 60 -7.01 17.24 2.93
N PRO A 61 -7.39 18.51 2.74
CA PRO A 61 -7.88 19.03 1.47
C PRO A 61 -6.72 19.37 0.52
N VAL A 62 -5.84 18.40 0.26
CA VAL A 62 -4.67 18.52 -0.63
C VAL A 62 -4.61 17.32 -1.59
N VAL A 63 -3.94 17.50 -2.73
CA VAL A 63 -3.75 16.44 -3.73
C VAL A 63 -2.27 16.38 -4.10
N THR A 64 -1.74 15.16 -4.19
CA THR A 64 -0.46 14.88 -4.85
C THR A 64 -0.75 14.33 -6.23
N HIS A 65 -0.20 14.95 -7.27
CA HIS A 65 -0.34 14.51 -8.65
C HIS A 65 1.04 14.20 -9.23
N MET A 66 1.20 12.99 -9.79
CA MET A 66 2.45 12.53 -10.37
C MET A 66 2.20 11.91 -11.74
N VAL A 67 3.12 12.17 -12.68
CA VAL A 67 3.15 11.51 -13.99
C VAL A 67 4.46 10.74 -14.07
N TRP A 68 4.37 9.45 -14.35
CA TRP A 68 5.52 8.56 -14.43
C TRP A 68 5.75 8.13 -15.87
N TYR A 69 6.95 8.40 -16.39
CA TYR A 69 7.40 7.87 -17.66
C TYR A 69 8.20 6.60 -17.42
N LYS A 70 7.85 5.50 -18.11
CA LYS A 70 8.56 4.22 -18.01
C LYS A 70 9.82 4.23 -18.88
N VAL A 71 10.75 5.13 -18.56
CA VAL A 71 12.06 5.29 -19.19
C VAL A 71 13.01 5.98 -18.21
N GLY A 72 14.30 5.67 -18.26
CA GLY A 72 15.33 6.34 -17.48
C GLY A 72 16.73 6.03 -17.97
N SER A 73 17.74 6.28 -17.13
CA SER A 73 19.15 6.02 -17.47
C SER A 73 19.44 4.56 -17.80
N ALA A 74 18.64 3.63 -17.27
CA ALA A 74 18.76 2.20 -17.56
C ALA A 74 18.44 1.84 -19.03
N ASP A 75 17.72 2.72 -19.74
CA ASP A 75 17.32 2.53 -21.14
C ASP A 75 18.28 3.24 -22.12
N GLU A 76 19.34 3.88 -21.61
CA GLU A 76 20.29 4.64 -22.43
C GLU A 76 21.30 3.71 -23.12
N SER A 77 21.60 4.02 -24.40
CA SER A 77 22.65 3.34 -25.14
C SER A 77 24.05 3.81 -24.70
N SER A 78 25.05 2.95 -24.85
CA SER A 78 26.44 3.32 -24.61
C SER A 78 26.84 4.55 -25.44
N GLY A 79 27.55 5.50 -24.82
CA GLY A 79 27.91 6.78 -25.44
C GLY A 79 26.85 7.88 -25.32
N TYR A 80 25.67 7.58 -24.80
CA TYR A 80 24.55 8.53 -24.66
C TYR A 80 24.05 8.65 -23.21
N SER A 81 24.94 8.40 -22.24
CA SER A 81 24.55 8.45 -20.83
C SER A 81 24.18 9.88 -20.40
N GLY A 82 23.13 9.99 -19.59
CA GLY A 82 22.65 11.23 -18.99
C GLY A 82 21.59 11.97 -19.79
N ILE A 83 21.15 11.46 -20.94
CA ILE A 83 20.11 12.09 -21.76
C ILE A 83 18.76 12.14 -21.04
N ALA A 84 18.37 11.10 -20.31
CA ALA A 84 17.10 11.07 -19.58
C ALA A 84 17.07 12.18 -18.52
N HIS A 85 18.15 12.33 -17.76
CA HIS A 85 18.30 13.39 -16.75
C HIS A 85 18.43 14.78 -17.40
N PHE A 86 19.14 14.88 -18.53
CA PHE A 86 19.20 16.13 -19.29
C PHE A 86 17.81 16.56 -19.78
N LEU A 87 17.01 15.64 -20.30
CA LEU A 87 15.63 15.89 -20.71
C LEU A 87 14.76 16.35 -19.55
N GLU A 88 14.88 15.73 -18.37
CA GLU A 88 14.18 16.15 -17.15
C GLU A 88 14.41 17.64 -16.86
N HIS A 89 15.65 18.12 -16.92
CA HIS A 89 15.94 19.55 -16.75
C HIS A 89 15.31 20.43 -17.83
N LEU A 90 15.26 19.95 -19.08
CA LEU A 90 14.68 20.68 -20.20
C LEU A 90 13.16 20.80 -20.11
N MET A 91 12.47 19.88 -19.43
CA MET A 91 11.01 19.97 -19.23
C MET A 91 10.58 21.28 -18.54
N PHE A 92 11.48 21.93 -17.80
CA PHE A 92 11.20 23.19 -17.11
C PHE A 92 11.65 24.44 -17.89
N LYS A 93 12.24 24.27 -19.09
CA LYS A 93 12.73 25.37 -19.93
C LYS A 93 11.68 25.91 -20.90
N GLY A 94 10.41 25.51 -20.75
CA GLY A 94 9.27 26.06 -21.49
C GLY A 94 8.71 25.10 -22.52
N THR A 95 7.57 25.47 -23.07
CA THR A 95 6.86 24.74 -24.12
C THR A 95 6.43 25.70 -25.22
N LYS A 96 5.79 25.19 -26.28
CA LYS A 96 5.19 26.03 -27.33
C LYS A 96 4.19 27.06 -26.77
N THR A 97 3.58 26.78 -25.62
CA THR A 97 2.51 27.58 -25.03
C THR A 97 2.86 28.19 -23.67
N ARG A 98 4.02 27.85 -23.07
CA ARG A 98 4.45 28.37 -21.77
C ARG A 98 5.91 28.81 -21.78
N LYS A 99 6.19 29.96 -21.18
CA LYS A 99 7.55 30.50 -21.08
C LYS A 99 8.41 29.67 -20.10
N PRO A 100 9.75 29.72 -20.21
CA PRO A 100 10.65 29.09 -19.25
C PRO A 100 10.31 29.48 -17.80
N GLY A 101 10.24 28.49 -16.90
CA GLY A 101 9.91 28.69 -15.47
C GLY A 101 8.45 29.08 -15.16
N GLU A 102 7.59 29.29 -16.16
CA GLU A 102 6.19 29.64 -15.95
C GLU A 102 5.41 28.52 -15.26
N PHE A 103 5.73 27.27 -15.58
CA PHE A 103 5.16 26.08 -14.94
C PHE A 103 5.36 26.12 -13.41
N SER A 104 6.60 26.26 -12.95
CA SER A 104 6.92 26.29 -11.52
C SER A 104 6.29 27.49 -10.81
N LYS A 105 6.25 28.66 -11.46
CA LYS A 105 5.57 29.85 -10.92
C LYS A 105 4.06 29.63 -10.75
N LEU A 106 3.44 28.88 -11.66
CA LEU A 106 2.02 28.56 -11.57
C LEU A 106 1.73 27.62 -10.39
N VAL A 107 2.54 26.57 -10.22
CA VAL A 107 2.42 25.64 -9.08
C VAL A 107 2.55 26.41 -7.76
N ALA A 108 3.60 27.22 -7.63
CA ALA A 108 3.84 28.03 -6.43
C ALA A 108 2.72 29.05 -6.15
N ARG A 109 2.14 29.67 -7.19
CA ARG A 109 1.01 30.60 -7.06
C ARG A 109 -0.19 29.97 -6.36
N TYR A 110 -0.42 28.68 -6.55
CA TYR A 110 -1.51 27.94 -5.91
C TYR A 110 -1.10 27.26 -4.59
N GLY A 111 0.09 27.57 -4.06
CA GLY A 111 0.60 26.98 -2.82
C GLY A 111 1.12 25.54 -2.97
N GLY A 112 1.30 25.08 -4.22
CA GLY A 112 1.88 23.77 -4.50
C GLY A 112 3.41 23.77 -4.46
N GLN A 113 3.99 22.58 -4.58
CA GLN A 113 5.43 22.32 -4.66
C GLN A 113 5.74 21.45 -5.87
#